data_AF-A0A9E0CSE5-F1
#
_entry.id   AF-A0A9E0CSE5-F1
#
_cell.length_a   1.000
_cell.length_b   1.000
_cell.length_c   1.000
_cell.angle_alpha   90.00
_cell.angle_beta   90.00
_cell.angle_gamma   90.00
#
_symmetry.space_group_name_H-M   'P 1'
#
loop_
_entity.id
_entity.type
_entity.pdbx_description
1 polymer ?
#
loop_
_entity_poly.entity_id
_entity_poly.type
_entity_poly.pdbx_seq_one_letter_code
_entity_poly.pdbx_strand_id
1 'polypeptide(L)' 'MSANPSVALSVMADHVDRYQQEVGDFVPGFQHSQHDDVAGALVEAERALRSAARLLRRAAKLAAAAH' A
#
# COMPACT_ATOMS: atom_id res chain seq x y z
N MET A 1 10.65 20.26 -15.24
CA MET A 1 10.94 20.04 -13.80
C MET A 1 11.24 18.57 -13.61
N SER A 2 12.46 18.18 -13.22
CA SER A 2 12.68 16.80 -12.78
C SER A 2 11.84 16.58 -11.52
N ALA A 3 10.94 15.60 -11.53
CA ALA A 3 10.13 15.29 -10.35
C ALA A 3 11.08 15.04 -9.17
N ASN A 4 10.92 15.76 -8.07
CA ASN A 4 11.66 15.49 -6.83
C ASN A 4 11.30 14.06 -6.38
N PRO A 5 12.24 13.09 -6.43
CA PRO A 5 11.92 11.69 -6.16
C PRO A 5 11.38 11.49 -4.74
N SER A 6 11.84 12.27 -3.76
CA SER A 6 11.30 12.23 -2.39
C SER A 6 9.82 12.58 -2.36
N VAL A 7 9.42 13.66 -3.06
CA VAL A 7 8.01 14.09 -3.08
C VAL A 7 7.15 13.06 -3.80
N ALA A 8 7.60 12.56 -4.96
CA ALA A 8 6.87 11.56 -5.72
C ALA A 8 6.66 10.27 -4.90
N LEU A 9 7.70 9.76 -4.24
CA LEU A 9 7.64 8.55 -3.43
C LEU A 9 6.74 8.71 -2.20
N SER A 10 6.73 9.88 -1.55
CA SER A 10 5.81 10.17 -0.44
C SER A 10 4.35 10.15 -0.90
N VAL A 11 4.04 10.82 -2.02
CA VAL A 11 2.69 10.80 -2.60
C VAL A 11 2.26 9.37 -2.95
N MET A 12 3.14 8.58 -3.57
CA MET A 12 2.86 7.17 -3.85
C MET A 12 2.55 6.38 -2.57
N ALA A 13 3.30 6.59 -1.48
CA ALA A 13 3.03 5.91 -0.22
C ALA A 13 1.63 6.23 0.34
N ASP A 14 1.20 7.49 0.24
CA ASP A 14 -0.13 7.90 0.70
C ASP A 14 -1.26 7.27 -0.14
N HIS A 15 -1.05 7.13 -1.45
CA HIS A 15 -1.98 6.39 -2.31
C HIS A 15 -2.01 4.89 -1.98
N VAL A 16 -0.85 4.27 -1.77
CA VAL A 16 -0.77 2.84 -1.41
C VAL A 16 -1.44 2.58 -0.06
N ASP A 17 -1.30 3.48 0.92
CA ASP A 17 -2.02 3.35 2.20
C ASP A 17 -3.54 3.41 2.01
N ARG A 18 -4.05 4.29 1.13
CA ARG A 18 -5.48 4.33 0.81
C ARG A 18 -5.95 3.02 0.17
N TYR A 19 -5.20 2.53 -0.82
CA TYR A 19 -5.53 1.26 -1.47
C TYR A 19 -5.46 0.07 -0.50
N GLN A 20 -4.53 0.10 0.45
CA GLN A 20 -4.45 -0.90 1.51
C GLN A 20 -5.72 -0.94 2.36
N GLN A 21 -6.29 0.23 2.71
CA GLN A 21 -7.56 0.32 3.44
C GLN A 21 -8.72 -0.20 2.61
N GLU A 22 -8.84 0.24 1.35
CA GLU A 22 -9.90 -0.19 0.43
C GLU A 22 -9.92 -1.71 0.24
N VAL A 23 -8.74 -2.33 0.09
CA VAL A 23 -8.63 -3.80 0.00
C VAL A 23 -9.06 -4.50 1.29
N GLY A 24 -8.69 -3.96 2.45
CA GLY A 24 -9.12 -4.47 3.75
C GLY A 24 -10.64 -4.42 3.94
N ASP A 25 -11.29 -3.36 3.45
CA ASP A 25 -12.74 -3.17 3.54
C ASP A 25 -13.53 -4.21 2.73
N PHE A 26 -12.92 -4.85 1.73
CA PHE A 26 -13.56 -5.94 0.97
C PHE A 26 -13.60 -7.27 1.74
N VAL A 27 -12.63 -7.52 2.62
CA VAL A 27 -12.44 -8.82 3.30
C VAL A 27 -13.70 -9.31 4.02
N PRO A 28 -14.41 -8.48 4.83
CA PRO A 28 -15.62 -8.92 5.52
C PRO A 28 -16.71 -9.44 4.57
N GLY A 29 -16.84 -8.89 3.36
CA GLY A 29 -17.85 -9.33 2.39
C GLY A 29 -17.66 -10.78 1.92
N PHE A 30 -16.41 -11.26 1.87
CA PHE A 30 -16.07 -12.60 1.40
C PHE A 30 -16.01 -13.64 2.52
N GLN A 31 -15.71 -13.23 3.75
CA GLN A 31 -15.71 -14.12 4.93
C GLN A 31 -17.10 -14.69 5.24
N HIS A 32 -18.17 -13.94 5.00
CA HIS A 32 -19.54 -14.41 5.24
C HIS A 32 -20.08 -15.33 4.13
N SER A 33 -19.40 -15.38 2.97
CA SER A 33 -19.91 -15.98 1.74
C SER A 33 -19.25 -17.34 1.40
N GLN A 34 -18.51 -17.95 2.33
CA GLN A 34 -17.73 -19.20 2.11
C GLN A 34 -16.70 -19.08 0.96
N HIS A 35 -16.20 -17.87 0.70
CA HIS A 35 -15.17 -17.59 -0.30
C HIS A 35 -13.81 -17.40 0.37
N ASP A 36 -13.36 -18.41 1.12
CA ASP A 36 -12.15 -18.35 1.94
C ASP A 36 -10.88 -18.08 1.11
N ASP A 37 -10.80 -18.63 -0.10
CA ASP A 37 -9.68 -18.38 -1.02
C ASP A 37 -9.61 -16.90 -1.44
N VAL A 38 -10.77 -16.27 -1.69
CA VAL A 38 -10.85 -14.84 -2.06
C VAL A 38 -10.48 -13.98 -0.86
N ALA A 39 -11.01 -14.30 0.33
CA ALA A 39 -10.64 -13.61 1.56
C ALA A 39 -9.14 -13.72 1.85
N GLY A 40 -8.55 -14.90 1.62
CA GLY A 40 -7.11 -15.13 1.74
C GLY A 40 -6.30 -14.26 0.77
N ALA A 41 -6.67 -14.25 -0.52
CA ALA A 41 -6.00 -13.42 -1.53
C ALA A 41 -6.08 -11.91 -1.21
N LEU A 42 -7.23 -11.43 -0.68
CA LEU A 42 -7.40 -10.03 -0.28
C LEU A 42 -6.52 -9.68 0.93
N VAL A 43 -6.43 -10.55 1.93
CA VAL A 43 -5.53 -10.35 3.09
C VAL A 43 -4.06 -10.32 2.67
N GLU A 44 -3.66 -11.18 1.72
CA GLU A 44 -2.32 -11.15 1.14
C GLU A 44 -2.04 -9.85 0.40
N ALA A 45 -2.98 -9.39 -0.43
CA ALA A 45 -2.87 -8.11 -1.14
C ALA A 45 -2.77 -6.92 -0.18
N GLU A 46 -3.62 -6.87 0.85
CA GLU A 46 -3.59 -5.85 1.91
C GLU A 46 -2.20 -5.80 2.58
N ARG A 47 -1.65 -6.97 2.94
CA ARG A 47 -0.33 -7.08 3.57
C ARG A 47 0.80 -6.64 2.64
N ALA A 48 0.71 -6.96 1.35
CA ALA A 48 1.66 -6.53 0.34
C ALA A 48 1.65 -5.00 0.18
N LEU A 49 0.47 -4.38 0.12
CA LEU A 49 0.31 -2.93 0.02
C LEU A 49 0.87 -2.23 1.27
N ARG A 50 0.55 -2.73 2.47
CA ARG A 50 1.13 -2.21 3.73
C ARG A 50 2.67 -2.24 3.70
N SER A 51 3.24 -3.31 3.18
CA SER A 51 4.69 -3.46 3.02
C SER A 51 5.25 -2.48 1.98
N ALA A 52 4.56 -2.31 0.85
CA ALA A 52 4.94 -1.38 -0.21
C ALA A 52 4.92 0.08 0.28
N ALA A 53 3.89 0.53 1.00
CA ALA A 53 3.82 1.87 1.55
C ALA A 53 4.99 2.17 2.51
N ARG A 54 5.34 1.21 3.38
CA ARG A 54 6.51 1.32 4.27
C ARG A 54 7.82 1.46 3.49
N LEU A 55 7.98 0.69 2.42
CA LEU A 55 9.18 0.75 1.56
C LEU A 55 9.27 2.06 0.79
N LEU A 56 8.14 2.56 0.27
CA LEU A 56 8.06 3.86 -0.41
C LEU A 56 8.44 5.01 0.54
N ARG A 57 7.92 5.02 1.77
CA ARG A 57 8.30 6.02 2.80
C ARG A 57 9.79 5.97 3.12
N ARG A 58 10.35 4.76 3.26
CA ARG A 58 11.78 4.58 3.48
C ARG A 58 12.59 5.15 2.31
N ALA A 59 12.19 4.85 1.07
CA ALA A 59 12.85 5.35 -0.12
C ALA A 59 12.73 6.88 -0.22
N ALA A 60 11.57 7.46 0.06
CA ALA A 60 11.36 8.90 0.10
C ALA A 60 12.30 9.59 1.11
N LYS A 61 12.42 9.03 2.32
CA LYS A 61 13.33 9.56 3.36
C LYS A 61 14.79 9.52 2.91
N LEU A 62 15.23 8.44 2.25
CA LEU A 62 16.60 8.33 1.72
C LEU A 62 16.84 9.30 0.56
N ALA A 63 15.86 9.45 -0.34
CA ALA A 63 15.94 10.40 -1.44
C ALA A 63 16.04 11.84 -0.94
N ALA A 64 15.25 12.21 0.09
CA ALA A 64 15.31 13.54 0.72
C ALA A 64 16.70 13.84 1.33
N ALA A 65 17.36 12.83 1.88
CA ALA A 65 18.67 12.97 2.51
C ALA A 65 19.85 12.97 1.52
N ALA A 66 19.62 12.58 0.26
CA ALA A 66 20.63 12.53 -0.79
C ALA A 66 20.69 13.81 -1.65
N HIS A 67 19.82 14.78 -1.37
CA HIS A 67 19.78 16.12 -1.96
C HIS A 67 20.40 17.15 -1.02
#